data_AF-H1KXT2-F1
#
_entry.id   AF-H1KXT2-F1
#
_cell.length_a   1.000
_cell.length_b   1.000
_cell.length_c   1.000
_cell.angle_alpha   90.00
_cell.angle_beta   90.00
_cell.angle_gamma   90.00
#
_symmetry.space_group_name_H-M   'P 1'
#
loop_
_entity.id
_entity.type
_entity.pdbx_description
1 polymer ?
#
loop_
_entity_poly.entity_id
_entity_poly.type
_entity_poly.pdbx_seq_one_letter_code
_entity_poly.pdbx_strand_id
1 'polypeptide(L)'
;MKTIETKDIKLKKVITKTGAELYVIELSKNHFFIEQNLLKKSKYGEAYRKLKEKYPEFYMFWEIKNNKYTGKLLAGSILEKKDIDEFITEILKSEDYKKYEDVKDEIEDY
;
A
#
# COMPACT_ATOMS: atom_id res chain seq x y z
N MET A 1 -22.90 -3.63 11.23
CA MET A 1 -22.34 -4.69 10.32
C MET A 1 -22.09 -6.00 11.12
N LYS A 2 -22.14 -7.23 10.54
CA LYS A 2 -21.83 -8.49 11.26
C LYS A 2 -20.39 -8.94 10.97
N THR A 3 -19.52 -8.92 11.97
CA THR A 3 -18.15 -9.41 11.87
C THR A 3 -18.13 -10.95 11.81
N ILE A 4 -17.57 -11.51 10.73
CA ILE A 4 -17.48 -12.96 10.50
C ILE A 4 -16.11 -13.55 10.85
N GLU A 5 -15.06 -12.73 10.86
CA GLU A 5 -13.69 -13.14 11.17
C GLU A 5 -12.88 -11.91 11.61
N THR A 6 -12.03 -12.07 12.62
CA THR A 6 -11.05 -11.07 13.06
C THR A 6 -9.64 -11.67 12.95
N LYS A 7 -8.70 -10.92 12.37
CA LYS A 7 -7.30 -11.32 12.25
C LYS A 7 -6.39 -10.16 12.64
N ASP A 8 -5.47 -10.43 13.56
CA ASP A 8 -4.40 -9.49 13.89
C ASP A 8 -3.28 -9.57 12.85
N ILE A 9 -2.93 -8.42 12.30
CA ILE A 9 -1.85 -8.29 11.33
C ILE A 9 -0.68 -7.57 12.02
N LYS A 10 0.54 -8.11 11.87
CA LYS A 10 1.74 -7.50 12.46
C LYS A 10 2.51 -6.71 11.43
N LEU A 11 2.66 -5.42 11.67
CA LEU A 11 3.57 -4.56 10.94
C LEU A 11 4.94 -4.55 11.63
N LYS A 12 6.01 -4.81 10.88
CA LYS A 12 7.40 -4.82 11.35
C LYS A 12 8.23 -3.88 10.51
N LYS A 13 9.21 -3.20 11.12
CA LYS A 13 10.26 -2.49 10.39
C LYS A 13 11.53 -3.35 10.42
N VAL A 14 12.10 -3.63 9.25
CA VAL A 14 13.28 -4.50 9.10
C VAL A 14 14.37 -3.78 8.34
N ILE A 15 15.62 -4.19 8.57
CA ILE A 15 16.79 -3.69 7.86
C ILE A 15 17.32 -4.80 6.98
N THR A 16 17.46 -4.55 5.68
CA THR A 16 18.05 -5.52 4.74
C THR A 16 19.56 -5.59 4.92
N LYS A 17 20.21 -6.62 4.35
CA LYS A 17 21.68 -6.71 4.29
C LYS A 17 22.34 -5.52 3.57
N THR A 18 21.58 -4.80 2.73
CA THR A 18 22.07 -3.60 2.03
C THR A 18 21.80 -2.31 2.81
N GLY A 19 21.33 -2.40 4.06
CA GLY A 19 20.99 -1.25 4.90
C GLY A 19 19.66 -0.57 4.56
N ALA A 20 18.81 -1.17 3.71
CA ALA A 20 17.50 -0.58 3.42
C ALA A 20 16.53 -0.88 4.56
N GLU A 21 15.88 0.17 5.09
CA GLU A 21 14.79 0.02 6.04
C GLU A 21 13.48 -0.21 5.27
N LEU A 22 12.77 -1.28 5.58
CA LEU A 22 11.53 -1.69 4.91
C LEU A 22 10.48 -2.08 5.92
N TYR A 23 9.22 -1.79 5.61
CA TYR A 23 8.10 -2.37 6.33
C TYR A 23 7.77 -3.78 5.84
N VAL A 24 7.34 -4.64 6.76
CA VAL A 24 6.85 -6.00 6.51
C VAL A 24 5.52 -6.20 7.22
N ILE A 25 4.51 -6.59 6.46
CA ILE A 25 3.19 -6.96 6.99
C ILE A 25 3.14 -8.49 7.04
N GLU A 26 3.20 -9.06 8.23
CA GLU A 26 3.18 -10.51 8.44
C GLU A 26 1.74 -11.01 8.59
N LEU A 27 1.35 -11.95 7.72
CA LEU A 27 0.03 -12.59 7.75
C LEU A 27 0.08 -13.96 8.42
N SER A 28 1.13 -14.75 8.15
CA SER A 28 1.39 -16.02 8.82
C SER A 28 2.82 -16.49 8.57
N LYS A 29 3.21 -17.64 9.13
CA LYS A 29 4.52 -18.24 8.89
C LYS A 29 4.74 -18.45 7.40
N ASN A 30 5.83 -17.88 6.87
CA ASN A 30 6.19 -17.90 5.44
C ASN A 30 5.18 -17.21 4.50
N HIS A 31 4.30 -16.33 5.00
CA HIS A 31 3.41 -15.52 4.18
C HIS A 31 3.37 -14.08 4.71
N PHE A 32 3.96 -13.18 3.96
CA PHE A 32 4.08 -11.77 4.33
C PHE A 32 4.13 -10.88 3.09
N PHE A 33 3.90 -9.60 3.32
CA PHE A 33 4.10 -8.54 2.34
C PHE A 33 5.34 -7.74 2.75
N ILE A 34 6.26 -7.47 1.83
CA ILE A 34 7.46 -6.68 2.08
C ILE A 34 7.48 -5.44 1.21
N GLU A 35 7.82 -4.30 1.82
CA GLU A 35 7.86 -3.02 1.14
C GLU A 35 8.87 -3.03 -0.02
N GLN A 36 8.50 -2.36 -1.11
CA GLN A 36 9.38 -2.12 -2.24
C GLN A 36 10.60 -1.33 -1.78
N ASN A 37 11.78 -1.90 -1.99
CA ASN A 37 13.03 -1.24 -1.63
C ASN A 37 13.30 -0.02 -2.53
N LEU A 38 13.36 1.17 -1.92
CA LEU A 38 13.68 2.45 -2.58
C LEU A 38 15.12 2.49 -3.11
N LEU A 39 16.06 1.88 -2.39
CA LEU A 39 17.49 1.82 -2.77
C LEU A 39 17.75 0.85 -3.93
N LYS A 40 16.77 0.01 -4.29
CA LYS A 40 16.91 -0.95 -5.37
C LYS A 40 16.85 -0.24 -6.73
N LYS A 41 17.93 -0.34 -7.50
CA LYS A 41 17.99 0.13 -8.90
C LYS A 41 17.23 -0.82 -9.83
N SER A 42 15.91 -0.78 -9.79
CA SER A 42 15.02 -1.55 -10.69
C SER A 42 13.87 -0.67 -11.19
N LYS A 43 13.20 -1.11 -12.27
CA LYS A 43 12.01 -0.41 -12.81
C LYS A 43 10.99 -0.03 -11.72
N TYR A 44 10.68 -0.97 -10.82
CA TYR A 44 9.74 -0.74 -9.72
C TYR A 44 10.33 0.08 -8.58
N GLY A 45 11.64 -0.01 -8.33
CA GLY A 45 12.31 0.84 -7.33
C GLY A 45 12.37 2.30 -7.75
N GLU A 46 12.64 2.59 -9.03
CA GLU A 46 12.58 3.94 -9.60
C GLU A 46 11.16 4.51 -9.57
N ALA A 47 10.16 3.72 -9.98
CA ALA A 47 8.76 4.14 -9.93
C ALA A 47 8.31 4.44 -8.49
N TYR A 48 8.67 3.57 -7.54
CA TYR A 48 8.32 3.74 -6.14
C TYR A 48 8.99 4.98 -5.53
N ARG A 49 10.25 5.28 -5.87
CA ARG A 49 10.91 6.52 -5.43
C ARG A 49 10.14 7.77 -5.86
N LYS A 50 9.77 7.85 -7.15
CA LYS A 50 8.97 8.98 -7.67
C LYS A 50 7.61 9.10 -7.00
N LEU A 51 6.97 7.97 -6.72
CA LEU A 51 5.70 7.95 -5.98
C LEU A 51 5.88 8.45 -4.55
N LYS A 52 6.94 8.05 -3.84
CA LYS A 52 7.22 8.56 -2.48
C LYS A 52 7.59 10.03 -2.44
N GLU A 53 8.26 10.55 -3.47
CA GLU A 53 8.56 11.98 -3.57
C GLU A 53 7.29 12.83 -3.66
N LYS A 54 6.29 12.32 -4.38
CA LYS A 54 5.01 13.01 -4.56
C LYS A 54 3.99 12.71 -3.46
N TYR A 55 3.97 11.47 -3.00
CA TYR A 55 3.06 10.92 -2.01
C TYR A 55 3.88 10.16 -0.96
N PRO A 56 4.46 10.86 0.04
CA PRO A 56 5.31 10.26 1.06
C PRO A 56 4.63 9.13 1.83
N GLU A 57 3.32 9.19 1.96
CA GLU A 57 2.48 8.20 2.65
C GLU A 57 1.98 7.07 1.73
N PHE A 58 2.45 7.02 0.48
CA PHE A 58 2.19 5.90 -0.42
C PHE A 58 3.07 4.71 -0.04
N TYR A 59 2.53 3.50 -0.08
CA TYR A 59 3.26 2.28 0.21
C TYR A 59 2.99 1.23 -0.86
N MET A 60 4.02 0.48 -1.21
CA MET A 60 3.94 -0.69 -2.10
C MET A 60 4.58 -1.88 -1.42
N PHE A 61 3.83 -2.96 -1.30
CA PHE A 61 4.31 -4.21 -0.74
C PHE A 61 4.12 -5.38 -1.68
N TRP A 62 5.17 -6.18 -1.84
CA TRP A 62 5.12 -7.42 -2.62
C TRP A 62 4.79 -8.60 -1.72
N GLU A 63 3.85 -9.43 -2.14
CA GLU A 63 3.53 -10.67 -1.44
C GLU A 63 4.63 -11.71 -1.66
N ILE A 64 5.14 -12.22 -0.54
CA ILE A 64 6.00 -13.39 -0.47
C ILE A 64 5.22 -14.50 0.21
N LYS A 65 5.13 -15.65 -0.46
CA LYS A 65 4.54 -16.87 0.10
C LYS A 65 5.48 -18.05 -0.16
N ASN A 66 5.78 -18.83 0.88
CA ASN A 66 6.70 -19.95 0.81
C ASN A 66 8.06 -19.56 0.18
N ASN A 67 8.61 -18.41 0.62
CA ASN A 67 9.87 -17.83 0.14
C ASN A 67 9.91 -17.48 -1.36
N LYS A 68 8.75 -17.33 -2.01
CA LYS A 68 8.65 -16.93 -3.41
C LYS A 68 7.76 -15.71 -3.56
N TYR A 69 8.13 -14.82 -4.48
CA TYR A 69 7.24 -13.76 -4.96
C TYR A 69 6.04 -14.40 -5.64
N THR A 70 4.83 -14.00 -5.24
CA THR A 70 3.60 -14.50 -5.87
C THR A 70 3.16 -13.63 -7.05
N GLY A 71 3.73 -12.42 -7.16
CA GLY A 71 3.31 -11.40 -8.12
C GLY A 71 2.16 -10.51 -7.62
N LYS A 72 1.57 -10.80 -6.46
CA LYS A 72 0.56 -9.93 -5.86
C LYS A 72 1.22 -8.72 -5.20
N LEU A 73 0.55 -7.58 -5.34
CA LEU A 73 0.97 -6.30 -4.81
C LEU A 73 -0.15 -5.76 -3.90
N LEU A 74 0.22 -5.32 -2.71
CA LEU A 74 -0.61 -4.47 -1.87
C LEU A 74 -0.06 -3.06 -1.96
N ALA A 75 -0.87 -2.12 -2.44
CA ALA A 75 -0.49 -0.72 -2.54
C ALA A 75 -1.60 0.16 -1.97
N GLY A 76 -1.22 1.26 -1.33
CA GLY A 76 -2.16 2.19 -0.71
C GLY A 76 -1.45 3.46 -0.25
N SER A 77 -2.22 4.52 -0.03
CA SER A 77 -1.73 5.78 0.53
C SER A 77 -2.57 6.14 1.74
N ILE A 78 -1.92 6.70 2.77
CA ILE A 78 -2.62 7.40 3.84
C ILE A 78 -2.68 8.87 3.44
N LEU A 79 -3.87 9.43 3.26
CA LEU A 79 -4.07 10.80 2.78
C LEU A 79 -5.07 11.52 3.67
N GLU A 80 -4.90 12.84 3.83
CA GLU A 80 -5.96 13.66 4.41
C GLU A 80 -7.11 13.79 3.42
N LYS A 81 -8.32 14.02 3.93
CA LYS A 81 -9.54 14.13 3.11
C LYS A 81 -9.39 15.12 1.95
N LYS A 82 -8.67 16.23 2.15
CA LYS A 82 -8.45 17.29 1.16
C LYS A 82 -7.55 16.85 -0.02
N ASP A 83 -6.67 15.88 0.21
CA ASP A 83 -5.67 15.42 -0.76
C ASP A 83 -6.18 14.22 -1.58
N ILE A 84 -7.32 13.63 -1.18
CA ILE A 84 -7.96 12.50 -1.88
C ILE A 84 -8.36 12.90 -3.31
N ASP A 85 -9.00 14.06 -3.47
CA ASP A 85 -9.50 14.50 -4.77
C ASP A 85 -8.35 14.71 -5.77
N GLU A 86 -7.23 15.29 -5.32
CA GLU A 86 -6.03 15.48 -6.14
C GLU A 86 -5.41 14.14 -6.53
N PHE A 87 -5.21 13.24 -5.57
CA PHE A 87 -4.67 11.90 -5.80
C PHE A 87 -5.52 11.12 -6.81
N ILE A 88 -6.84 11.13 -6.65
CA ILE A 88 -7.77 10.41 -7.53
C ILE A 88 -7.80 11.06 -8.92
N THR A 89 -7.88 12.39 -9.01
CA THR A 89 -7.90 13.11 -10.29
C THR A 89 -6.65 12.83 -11.11
N GLU A 90 -5.48 12.81 -10.46
CA GLU A 90 -4.21 12.52 -11.11
C GLU A 90 -4.08 11.08 -11.61
N ILE A 91 -4.64 10.12 -10.87
CA ILE A 91 -4.62 8.70 -11.24
C ILE A 91 -5.62 8.42 -12.36
N LEU A 92 -6.83 8.94 -12.24
CA LEU A 92 -7.92 8.55 -13.12
C LEU A 92 -7.90 9.29 -14.46
N LYS A 93 -7.24 10.46 -14.57
CA LYS A 93 -7.08 11.27 -15.80
C LYS A 93 -8.33 11.33 -16.71
N SER A 94 -9.52 11.13 -16.14
CA SER A 94 -10.74 10.88 -16.87
C SER A 94 -11.83 11.75 -16.27
N GLU A 95 -12.41 12.60 -17.12
CA GLU A 95 -13.52 13.47 -16.72
C GLU A 95 -14.77 12.67 -16.32
N ASP A 96 -14.85 11.39 -16.69
CA ASP A 96 -15.97 10.53 -16.31
C ASP A 96 -16.00 10.23 -14.80
N TYR A 97 -14.86 10.28 -14.11
CA TYR A 97 -14.85 10.06 -12.67
C TYR A 97 -15.57 11.18 -11.90
N LYS A 98 -15.53 12.42 -12.41
CA LYS A 98 -16.21 13.58 -11.82
C LYS A 98 -17.75 13.43 -11.77
N LYS A 99 -18.31 12.44 -12.46
CA LYS A 99 -19.75 12.17 -12.53
C LYS A 99 -20.26 11.24 -11.43
N TYR A 100 -19.36 10.61 -10.67
CA TYR A 100 -19.73 9.71 -9.58
C TYR A 100 -19.67 10.46 -8.24
N GLU A 101 -20.73 10.35 -7.44
CA GLU A 101 -20.76 10.91 -6.09
C GLU A 101 -20.07 9.97 -5.08
N ASP A 102 -19.42 10.55 -4.08
CA ASP A 102 -18.82 9.81 -2.96
C ASP A 102 -19.94 9.18 -2.11
N VAL A 103 -20.12 7.87 -2.22
CA VAL A 103 -21.06 7.10 -1.39
C VAL A 103 -20.26 6.48 -0.25
N LYS A 104 -20.50 6.96 0.97
CA LYS A 104 -19.91 6.38 2.17
C LYS A 104 -20.76 5.25 2.70
N ASP A 105 -20.15 4.09 2.92
CA ASP A 105 -20.76 3.07 3.79
C ASP A 105 -20.79 3.59 5.23
N GLU A 106 -21.95 3.51 5.88
CA GLU A 106 -22.08 3.84 7.30
C GLU A 106 -21.30 2.82 8.14
N ILE A 107 -20.23 3.28 8.80
CA ILE A 107 -19.49 2.52 9.79
C ILE A 107 -20.05 2.93 11.16
N GLU A 108 -20.77 2.03 11.84
CA GLU A 108 -21.22 2.26 13.22
C GLU A 108 -20.00 2.32 14.16
N ASP A 109 -19.93 3.36 15.00
CA ASP A 109 -18.89 3.55 16.01
C ASP A 109 -18.90 2.39 17.04
N TYR A 110 -17.71 1.86 17.37
CA TYR A 110 -17.50 0.83 18.39
C TYR A 110 -17.11 1.42 19.74
#